data_AF-A0A8H6QIN4-F1
#
_entry.id   AF-A0A8H6QIN4-F1
#
_cell.length_a   1.000
_cell.length_b   1.000
_cell.length_c   1.000
_cell.angle_alpha   90.00
_cell.angle_beta   90.00
_cell.angle_gamma   90.00
#
_symmetry.space_group_name_H-M   'P 1'
#
loop_
_entity.id
_entity.type
_entity.pdbx_description
1 polymer ?
#
loop_
_entity_poly.entity_id
_entity_poly.type
_entity_poly.pdbx_seq_one_letter_code
_entity_poly.pdbx_strand_id
1 'polypeptide(L)'
;MVPCSLARERSLAFMGITMTINTTLVAQAQALWITAFFGGEPVLRPTEKCPPAVRPVDEDADAEKLVEEREDLDLVWETALHSQFGRWRYPGGFGKRNPDFVFDAIPYVDLLLKDLGVRSVRKSGTLTKVLSPYGMENYRGLVEEWMAGNSRD
;
A
#
# COMPACT_ATOMS: atom_id res chain seq x y z
N MET A 1 3.65 -3.43 -4.91
CA MET A 1 3.94 -4.80 -4.40
C MET A 1 3.30 -5.85 -5.30
N VAL A 2 2.07 -5.66 -5.76
CA VAL A 2 1.37 -6.60 -6.64
C VAL A 2 1.33 -6.04 -8.06
N PRO A 3 1.67 -6.81 -9.11
CA PRO A 3 1.42 -6.40 -10.49
C PRO A 3 -0.08 -6.24 -10.76
N CYS A 4 -0.51 -5.13 -11.35
CA CYS A 4 -1.93 -4.85 -11.56
C CYS A 4 -2.63 -5.96 -12.39
N SER A 5 -1.93 -6.55 -13.36
CA SER A 5 -2.44 -7.67 -14.17
C SER A 5 -2.74 -8.94 -13.39
N LEU A 6 -2.17 -9.11 -12.19
CA LEU A 6 -2.36 -10.28 -11.32
C LEU A 6 -3.08 -9.91 -10.01
N ALA A 7 -3.57 -8.67 -9.90
CA ALA A 7 -4.19 -8.15 -8.70
C ALA A 7 -5.46 -8.94 -8.31
N ARG A 8 -6.24 -9.37 -9.32
CA ARG A 8 -7.44 -10.18 -9.15
C ARG A 8 -7.14 -11.62 -8.78
N GLU A 9 -6.13 -12.22 -9.40
CA GLU A 9 -5.72 -13.61 -9.17
C GLU A 9 -5.10 -13.82 -7.79
N ARG A 10 -4.51 -12.76 -7.22
CA ARG A 10 -3.85 -12.82 -5.91
C ARG A 10 -2.79 -13.92 -5.82
N SER A 11 -2.08 -14.15 -6.93
CA SER A 11 -1.13 -15.25 -7.09
C SER A 11 0.32 -14.83 -6.90
N LEU A 12 0.62 -13.52 -6.98
CA LEU A 12 1.99 -13.00 -6.91
C LEU A 12 2.05 -11.66 -6.17
N ALA A 13 3.05 -11.54 -5.28
CA ALA A 13 3.40 -10.29 -4.63
C ALA A 13 4.92 -10.18 -4.43
N PHE A 14 5.45 -8.96 -4.53
CA PHE A 14 6.85 -8.62 -4.30
C PHE A 14 7.03 -7.93 -2.95
N MET A 15 8.05 -8.36 -2.21
CA MET A 15 8.42 -7.85 -0.90
C MET A 15 9.87 -7.37 -0.91
N GLY A 16 10.18 -6.33 -0.13
CA GLY A 16 11.56 -5.86 0.06
C GLY A 16 12.16 -5.06 -1.11
N ILE A 17 11.36 -4.73 -2.13
CA ILE A 17 11.79 -3.85 -3.24
C ILE A 17 11.67 -2.38 -2.80
N THR A 18 12.32 -2.00 -1.70
CA THR A 18 12.32 -0.63 -1.15
C THR A 18 13.69 -0.30 -0.57
N MET A 19 14.24 0.86 -0.89
CA MET A 19 15.45 1.37 -0.23
C MET A 19 15.05 2.11 1.05
N THR A 20 15.39 1.56 2.22
CA THR A 20 14.99 2.15 3.51
C THR A 20 15.96 1.77 4.62
N ILE A 21 15.98 2.57 5.70
CA ILE A 21 16.64 2.24 6.97
C ILE A 21 15.71 1.47 7.92
N ASN A 22 14.40 1.45 7.64
CA ASN A 22 13.37 0.79 8.46
C ASN A 22 13.04 -0.62 7.94
N THR A 23 14.07 -1.37 7.55
CA THR A 23 13.93 -2.64 6.82
C THR A 23 13.05 -3.64 7.56
N THR A 24 13.24 -3.82 8.86
CA THR A 24 12.48 -4.79 9.66
C THR A 24 11.01 -4.41 9.79
N LEU A 25 10.71 -3.12 9.94
CA LEU A 25 9.34 -2.61 10.04
C LEU A 25 8.59 -2.80 8.72
N VAL A 26 9.21 -2.36 7.62
CA VAL A 26 8.64 -2.49 6.29
C VAL A 26 8.44 -3.96 5.95
N ALA A 27 9.44 -4.80 6.22
CA ALA A 27 9.33 -6.23 5.96
C ALA A 27 8.17 -6.87 6.76
N GLN A 28 8.05 -6.55 8.05
CA GLN A 28 6.96 -7.08 8.87
C GLN A 28 5.58 -6.66 8.34
N ALA A 29 5.39 -5.37 8.04
CA ALA A 29 4.12 -4.88 7.53
C ALA A 29 3.78 -5.46 6.15
N GLN A 30 4.77 -5.55 5.24
CA GLN A 30 4.59 -6.18 3.93
C GLN A 30 4.24 -7.67 4.05
N ALA A 31 4.90 -8.40 4.94
CA ALA A 31 4.63 -9.82 5.13
C ALA A 31 3.18 -10.06 5.60
N LEU A 32 2.70 -9.27 6.56
CA LEU A 32 1.31 -9.36 7.02
C LEU A 32 0.32 -9.03 5.90
N TRP A 33 0.56 -7.92 5.19
CA TRP A 33 -0.29 -7.49 4.08
C TRP A 33 -0.33 -8.53 2.95
N ILE A 34 0.81 -9.10 2.57
CA ILE A 34 0.90 -10.13 1.52
C ILE A 34 0.21 -11.42 1.97
N THR A 35 0.37 -11.81 3.24
CA THR A 35 -0.29 -13.00 3.80
C THR A 35 -1.81 -12.84 3.74
N ALA A 36 -2.31 -11.68 4.15
CA ALA A 36 -3.72 -11.36 4.00
C ALA A 36 -4.12 -11.41 2.52
N PHE A 37 -3.34 -10.78 1.64
CA PHE A 37 -3.68 -10.60 0.22
C PHE A 37 -3.91 -11.93 -0.47
N PHE A 38 -3.04 -12.92 -0.22
CA PHE A 38 -3.22 -14.29 -0.70
C PHE A 38 -4.41 -15.03 -0.06
N GLY A 39 -4.81 -14.63 1.16
CA GLY A 39 -6.03 -15.08 1.83
C GLY A 39 -7.31 -14.41 1.32
N GLY A 40 -7.25 -13.52 0.33
CA GLY A 40 -8.42 -12.86 -0.26
C GLY A 40 -8.75 -11.48 0.32
N GLU A 41 -7.95 -10.96 1.26
CA GLU A 41 -8.14 -9.66 1.92
C GLU A 41 -6.83 -8.85 1.94
N PRO A 42 -6.79 -7.53 1.81
CA PRO A 42 -7.92 -6.65 1.65
C PRO A 42 -8.41 -6.66 0.21
N VAL A 43 -9.65 -6.21 0.03
CA VAL A 43 -10.15 -5.77 -1.27
C VAL A 43 -9.33 -4.56 -1.72
N LEU A 44 -8.64 -4.67 -2.85
CA LEU A 44 -7.88 -3.57 -3.44
C LEU A 44 -8.86 -2.50 -3.92
N ARG A 45 -8.87 -1.35 -3.23
CA ARG A 45 -9.76 -0.23 -3.55
C ARG A 45 -8.92 0.98 -3.93
N PRO A 46 -8.88 1.35 -5.23
CA PRO A 46 -8.24 2.59 -5.65
C PRO A 46 -8.89 3.78 -4.95
N THR A 47 -8.08 4.65 -4.37
CA THR A 47 -8.52 5.93 -3.80
C THR A 47 -8.53 7.04 -4.84
N GLU A 48 -7.62 6.97 -5.81
CA GLU A 48 -7.51 7.91 -6.92
C GLU A 48 -8.20 7.38 -8.17
N LYS A 49 -8.99 8.25 -8.82
CA LYS A 49 -9.69 7.92 -10.06
C LYS A 49 -8.87 8.34 -11.26
N CYS A 50 -8.76 7.45 -12.24
CA CYS A 50 -8.15 7.73 -13.53
C CYS A 50 -8.90 8.88 -14.24
N PRO A 51 -8.23 9.98 -14.63
CA PRO A 51 -8.88 11.13 -15.26
C PRO A 51 -9.53 10.75 -16.60
N PRO A 52 -10.70 11.31 -16.95
CA PRO A 52 -11.38 10.99 -18.22
C PRO A 52 -10.52 11.21 -19.47
N ALA A 53 -9.61 12.19 -19.44
CA ALA A 53 -8.75 12.54 -20.57
C ALA A 53 -7.72 11.46 -20.96
N VAL A 54 -7.42 10.52 -20.06
CA VAL A 54 -6.46 9.44 -20.29
C VAL A 54 -7.12 8.06 -20.31
N ARG A 55 -8.45 8.00 -20.24
CA ARG A 55 -9.19 6.75 -20.34
C ARG A 55 -9.25 6.32 -21.81
N PRO A 56 -8.94 5.05 -22.12
CA PRO A 56 -9.28 4.49 -23.41
C PRO A 56 -10.81 4.57 -23.59
N VAL A 57 -11.24 4.91 -24.81
CA VAL A 57 -12.66 4.89 -25.18
C VAL A 57 -12.90 3.55 -25.85
N ASP A 58 -13.56 2.64 -25.15
CA ASP A 58 -14.12 1.44 -25.76
C ASP A 58 -15.61 1.69 -26.02
N GLU A 59 -15.96 1.91 -27.28
CA GLU A 59 -17.33 2.23 -27.71
C GLU A 59 -18.25 0.99 -27.68
N ASP A 60 -17.66 -0.21 -27.69
CA ASP A 60 -18.35 -1.49 -27.86
C ASP A 60 -18.55 -2.27 -26.54
N ALA A 61 -18.10 -1.75 -25.40
CA ALA A 61 -18.15 -2.48 -24.13
C ALA A 61 -19.54 -2.42 -23.48
N ASP A 62 -19.99 -3.57 -22.96
CA ASP A 62 -21.23 -3.67 -22.17
C ASP A 62 -21.08 -3.03 -20.78
N ALA A 63 -22.21 -2.75 -20.12
CA ALA A 63 -22.22 -1.96 -18.89
C ALA A 63 -21.42 -2.60 -17.74
N GLU A 64 -21.33 -3.93 -17.66
CA GLU A 64 -20.59 -4.64 -16.61
C GLU A 64 -19.08 -4.63 -16.89
N LYS A 65 -18.64 -4.95 -18.11
CA LYS A 65 -17.23 -4.85 -18.49
C LYS A 65 -16.70 -3.44 -18.35
N LEU A 66 -17.51 -2.43 -18.71
CA LEU A 66 -17.15 -1.03 -18.53
C LEU A 66 -16.89 -0.66 -17.06
N VAL A 67 -17.57 -1.30 -16.09
CA VAL A 67 -17.33 -1.05 -14.66
C VAL A 67 -16.03 -1.74 -14.23
N GLU A 68 -15.84 -2.99 -14.65
CA GLU A 68 -14.64 -3.77 -14.34
C GLU A 68 -13.36 -3.11 -14.90
N GLU A 69 -13.40 -2.68 -16.15
CA GLU A 69 -12.30 -1.96 -16.80
C GLU A 69 -12.01 -0.62 -16.11
N ARG A 70 -13.04 0.08 -15.62
CA ARG A 70 -12.84 1.33 -14.87
C ARG A 70 -12.11 1.10 -13.56
N GLU A 71 -12.46 0.06 -12.82
CA GLU A 71 -11.77 -0.28 -11.56
C GLU A 71 -10.31 -0.67 -11.82
N ASP A 72 -10.05 -1.45 -12.88
CA ASP A 72 -8.69 -1.82 -13.26
C ASP A 72 -7.87 -0.60 -13.73
N LEU A 73 -8.49 0.32 -14.47
CA LEU A 73 -7.86 1.57 -14.89
C LEU A 73 -7.55 2.48 -13.70
N ASP A 74 -8.46 2.60 -12.73
CA ASP A 74 -8.25 3.36 -11.50
C ASP A 74 -7.09 2.76 -10.70
N LEU A 75 -7.00 1.42 -10.60
CA LEU A 75 -5.90 0.72 -9.93
C LEU A 75 -4.55 0.95 -10.62
N VAL A 76 -4.50 0.86 -11.95
CA VAL A 76 -3.29 1.13 -12.74
C VAL A 76 -2.87 2.59 -12.62
N TRP A 77 -3.82 3.52 -12.63
CA TRP A 77 -3.57 4.94 -12.47
C TRP A 77 -2.96 5.28 -11.11
N GLU A 78 -3.58 4.80 -10.02
CA GLU A 78 -3.06 4.99 -8.67
C GLU A 78 -1.66 4.36 -8.51
N THR A 79 -1.46 3.16 -9.08
CA THR A 79 -0.14 2.51 -9.11
C THR A 79 0.91 3.38 -9.83
N ALA A 80 0.53 4.01 -10.94
CA ALA A 80 1.41 4.92 -11.67
C ALA A 80 1.74 6.17 -10.83
N LEU A 81 0.77 6.77 -10.14
CA LEU A 81 0.99 7.91 -9.25
C LEU A 81 1.97 7.57 -8.13
N HIS A 82 1.77 6.45 -7.43
CA HIS A 82 2.69 6.01 -6.37
C HIS A 82 4.10 5.73 -6.91
N SER A 83 4.21 5.15 -8.10
CA SER A 83 5.51 4.86 -8.72
C SER A 83 6.25 6.13 -9.16
N GLN A 84 5.52 7.14 -9.65
CA GLN A 84 6.12 8.42 -10.07
C GLN A 84 6.42 9.36 -8.90
N PHE A 85 5.75 9.21 -7.76
CA PHE A 85 5.95 10.07 -6.60
C PHE A 85 7.43 10.21 -6.20
N GLY A 86 8.14 9.08 -6.08
CA GLY A 86 9.55 9.06 -5.66
C GLY A 86 10.49 9.82 -6.60
N ARG A 87 10.20 9.84 -7.91
CA ARG A 87 10.98 10.58 -8.92
C ARG A 87 11.01 12.07 -8.64
N TRP A 88 9.90 12.64 -8.17
CA TRP A 88 9.75 14.07 -7.92
C TRP A 88 10.09 14.42 -6.48
N ARG A 89 9.77 13.55 -5.53
CA ARG A 89 10.03 13.76 -4.10
C ARG A 89 11.52 13.70 -3.74
N TYR A 90 12.31 12.91 -4.46
CA TYR A 90 13.73 12.66 -4.19
C TYR A 90 14.64 13.01 -5.38
N PRO A 91 14.69 14.29 -5.81
CA PRO A 91 15.42 14.68 -7.02
C PRO A 91 16.93 14.48 -6.92
N GLY A 92 17.50 14.59 -5.71
CA GLY A 92 18.93 14.33 -5.42
C GLY A 92 19.22 12.94 -4.85
N GLY A 93 18.18 12.12 -4.64
CA GLY A 93 18.32 10.74 -4.17
C GLY A 93 18.25 9.75 -5.33
N PHE A 94 17.89 8.51 -5.01
CA PHE A 94 17.76 7.46 -6.02
C PHE A 94 16.31 7.26 -6.52
N GLY A 95 15.38 8.14 -6.15
CA GLY A 95 13.95 8.04 -6.47
C GLY A 95 13.58 7.93 -7.95
N LYS A 96 14.49 8.32 -8.87
CA LYS A 96 14.33 8.09 -10.32
C LYS A 96 14.56 6.64 -10.75
N ARG A 97 15.29 5.86 -9.95
CA ARG A 97 15.76 4.50 -10.26
C ARG A 97 15.14 3.44 -9.35
N ASN A 98 15.08 3.71 -8.05
CA ASN A 98 14.52 2.80 -7.07
C ASN A 98 13.57 3.55 -6.11
N PRO A 99 12.62 2.83 -5.49
CA PRO A 99 11.76 3.39 -4.46
C PRO A 99 12.59 3.74 -3.21
N ASP A 100 12.89 5.04 -3.05
CA ASP A 100 13.56 5.62 -1.87
C ASP A 100 12.52 5.92 -0.78
N PHE A 101 12.58 5.20 0.34
CA PHE A 101 11.58 5.20 1.41
C PHE A 101 12.17 5.69 2.73
N VAL A 102 13.32 6.38 2.71
CA VAL A 102 13.96 6.88 3.95
C VAL A 102 13.00 7.79 4.73
N PHE A 103 12.24 8.66 4.06
CA PHE A 103 11.30 9.57 4.70
C PHE A 103 9.83 9.14 4.62
N ASP A 104 9.51 8.12 3.81
CA ASP A 104 8.13 7.66 3.59
C ASP A 104 7.83 6.30 4.22
N ALA A 105 8.77 5.70 4.96
CA ALA A 105 8.56 4.39 5.57
C ALA A 105 7.33 4.35 6.50
N ILE A 106 7.14 5.36 7.34
CA ILE A 106 6.00 5.44 8.27
C ILE A 106 4.66 5.60 7.53
N PRO A 107 4.46 6.58 6.63
CA PRO A 107 3.20 6.69 5.91
C PRO A 107 2.91 5.46 5.02
N TYR A 108 3.95 4.80 4.50
CA TYR A 108 3.78 3.54 3.79
C TYR A 108 3.28 2.42 4.71
N VAL A 109 3.89 2.26 5.88
CA VAL A 109 3.43 1.28 6.88
C VAL A 109 2.00 1.59 7.31
N ASP A 110 1.66 2.86 7.53
CA ASP A 110 0.30 3.28 7.87
C ASP A 110 -0.73 2.86 6.79
N LEU A 111 -0.37 2.95 5.51
CA LEU A 111 -1.21 2.50 4.41
C LEU A 111 -1.48 0.99 4.50
N LEU A 112 -0.43 0.18 4.67
CA LEU A 112 -0.57 -1.28 4.82
C LEU A 112 -1.37 -1.68 6.06
N LEU A 113 -1.19 -0.96 7.17
CA LEU A 113 -1.90 -1.25 8.42
C LEU A 113 -3.39 -0.91 8.33
N LYS A 114 -3.75 0.18 7.62
CA LYS A 114 -5.16 0.53 7.36
C LYS A 114 -5.85 -0.52 6.51
N ASP A 115 -5.17 -0.98 5.47
CA ASP A 115 -5.62 -2.06 4.60
C ASP A 115 -5.87 -3.36 5.39
N LEU A 116 -4.98 -3.67 6.32
CA LEU A 116 -5.11 -4.81 7.25
C LEU A 116 -6.19 -4.62 8.32
N GLY A 117 -6.84 -3.45 8.40
CA GLY A 117 -7.85 -3.14 9.41
C GLY A 117 -7.30 -3.00 10.85
N VAL A 118 -5.97 -2.92 11.00
CA VAL A 118 -5.32 -2.73 12.31
C VAL A 118 -5.00 -1.26 12.56
N ARG A 119 -4.68 -0.90 13.80
CA ARG A 119 -4.49 0.51 14.17
C ARG A 119 -3.23 1.09 13.51
N SER A 120 -3.33 2.01 12.56
CA SER A 120 -2.12 2.65 11.99
C SER A 120 -1.45 3.62 12.97
N VAL A 121 -2.24 4.44 13.68
CA VAL A 121 -1.72 5.42 14.65
C VAL A 121 -1.31 4.71 15.95
N ARG A 122 -0.01 4.45 16.11
CA ARG A 122 0.52 3.70 17.28
C ARG A 122 0.71 4.53 18.55
N LYS A 123 0.85 5.84 18.44
CA LYS A 123 1.07 6.72 19.60
C LYS A 123 -0.23 7.29 20.18
N SER A 124 -0.33 7.29 21.49
CA SER A 124 -1.41 7.93 22.25
C SER A 124 -0.96 9.27 22.84
N GLY A 125 -1.92 10.16 23.10
CA GLY A 125 -1.68 11.52 23.61
C GLY A 125 -1.36 12.55 22.53
N THR A 126 -1.86 13.77 22.69
CA THR A 126 -1.66 14.88 21.73
C THR A 126 -0.22 15.37 21.71
N LEU A 127 0.42 15.52 22.88
CA LEU A 127 1.80 16.01 22.97
C LEU A 127 2.81 15.00 22.40
N THR A 128 2.64 13.71 22.73
CA THR A 128 3.52 12.62 22.26
C THR A 128 3.50 12.46 20.75
N LYS A 129 2.34 12.67 20.11
CA LYS A 129 2.21 12.60 18.64
C LYS A 129 3.02 13.66 17.91
N VAL A 130 3.21 14.84 18.53
CA VAL A 130 3.92 15.98 17.90
C VAL A 130 5.40 15.98 18.27
N LEU A 131 5.74 15.65 19.52
CA LEU A 131 7.10 15.83 20.05
C LEU A 131 7.98 14.58 20.06
N SER A 132 7.44 13.40 19.73
CA SER A 132 8.19 12.15 19.82
C SER A 132 8.26 11.41 18.47
N PRO A 133 9.46 11.00 18.00
CA PRO A 133 9.63 10.30 16.74
C PRO A 133 9.10 8.86 16.80
N TYR A 134 8.51 8.35 15.72
CA TYR A 134 8.13 6.94 15.63
C TYR A 134 9.38 6.05 15.52
N GLY A 135 9.49 5.08 16.41
CA GLY A 135 10.47 4.00 16.36
C GLY A 135 9.81 2.62 16.34
N MET A 136 10.65 1.59 16.21
CA MET A 136 10.25 0.17 16.12
C MET A 136 9.45 -0.30 17.33
N GLU A 137 9.75 0.25 18.51
CA GLU A 137 9.09 -0.07 19.78
C GLU A 137 7.59 0.20 19.77
N ASN A 138 7.12 1.13 18.94
CA ASN A 138 5.70 1.47 18.82
C ASN A 138 4.90 0.39 18.05
N TYR A 139 5.58 -0.55 17.38
CA TYR A 139 4.97 -1.63 16.61
C TYR A 139 5.08 -3.00 17.30
N ARG A 140 5.54 -3.03 18.56
CA ARG A 140 5.56 -4.26 19.35
C ARG A 140 4.12 -4.79 19.53
N GLY A 141 3.92 -6.08 19.28
CA GLY A 141 2.60 -6.71 19.38
C GLY A 141 1.77 -6.66 18.08
N LEU A 142 2.33 -6.12 16.98
CA LEU A 142 1.61 -5.94 15.72
C LEU A 142 1.06 -7.26 15.14
N VAL A 143 1.86 -8.33 15.20
CA VAL A 143 1.46 -9.63 14.63
C VAL A 143 0.34 -10.22 15.47
N GLU A 144 0.46 -10.14 16.79
CA GLU A 144 -0.54 -10.60 17.75
C GLU A 144 -1.86 -9.83 17.62
N GLU A 145 -1.81 -8.50 17.45
CA GLU A 145 -2.98 -7.67 17.16
C GLU A 145 -3.68 -8.10 15.88
N TRP A 146 -2.91 -8.32 14.80
CA TRP A 146 -3.47 -8.76 13.53
C TRP A 146 -4.08 -10.16 13.63
N MET A 147 -3.37 -11.13 14.23
CA MET A 147 -3.88 -12.49 14.44
C MET A 147 -5.13 -12.49 15.31
N ALA A 148 -5.20 -11.67 16.36
CA ALA A 148 -6.39 -11.54 17.21
C ALA A 148 -7.59 -10.94 16.45
N GLY A 149 -7.35 -10.06 15.48
CA GLY A 149 -8.39 -9.53 14.60
C GLY A 149 -8.87 -10.54 13.54
N ASN A 150 -7.99 -11.45 13.11
CA ASN A 150 -8.24 -12.41 12.04
C ASN A 150 -8.66 -13.81 12.53
N SER A 151 -8.58 -14.08 13.83
CA SER A 151 -9.12 -15.30 14.46
C SER A 151 -10.63 -15.18 14.61
N ARG A 152 -11.34 -15.33 13.49
CA ARG A 152 -12.76 -15.68 13.45
C ARG A 152 -12.85 -17.11 12.91
N ASP A 153 -13.61 -17.93 13.63
CA ASP A 153 -13.83 -19.37 13.42
C ASP A 153 -14.10 -19.77 11.95
#